data_AF-A0A2H4FQ55-F1
#
_entry.id   AF-A0A2H4FQ55-F1
#
_cell.length_a   1.000
_cell.length_b   1.000
_cell.length_c   1.000
_cell.angle_alpha   90.00
_cell.angle_beta   90.00
_cell.angle_gamma   90.00
#
_symmetry.space_group_name_H-M   'P 1'
#
loop_
_entity.id
_entity.type
_entity.pdbx_description
1 polymer ?
#
loop_
_entity_poly.entity_id
_entity_poly.type
_entity_poly.pdbx_seq_one_letter_code
_entity_poly.pdbx_strand_id
1 'polypeptide(L)'
;MKVWQCVLWICAITLHSARSQSSDQDGWIREALDLYNQKDDGEFCFKFLSDLPDALLEEEGDSQSIGFLIKETDCLKSEGQDLEQCDYKEDGEVKACVLSAEEEVKCVSLSEKRRTRRAIKKLKTKVLNKLKQKLQAVGNLIGSVIKA
;
A
#
# COMPACT_ATOMS: atom_id res chain seq x y z
N MET A 1 18.96 6.51 47.89
CA MET A 1 17.54 6.80 47.60
C MET A 1 17.31 7.73 46.40
N LYS A 2 18.30 8.50 45.90
CA LYS A 2 18.12 9.41 44.74
C LYS A 2 18.12 8.73 43.35
N VAL A 3 18.76 7.57 43.21
CA VAL A 3 18.89 6.87 41.91
C VAL A 3 17.55 6.33 41.41
N TRP A 4 16.72 5.77 42.30
CA TRP A 4 15.40 5.25 41.92
C TRP A 4 14.45 6.35 41.45
N GLN A 5 14.58 7.55 42.03
CA GLN A 5 13.81 8.71 41.61
C GLN A 5 14.23 9.17 40.21
N CYS A 6 15.53 9.29 39.92
CA CYS A 6 16.02 9.62 38.57
C CYS A 6 15.51 8.65 37.49
N VAL A 7 15.45 7.36 37.79
CA VAL A 7 14.92 6.35 36.85
C VAL A 7 13.43 6.60 36.56
N LEU A 8 12.62 6.90 37.57
CA LEU A 8 11.20 7.21 37.38
C LEU A 8 10.98 8.48 36.55
N TRP A 9 11.80 9.52 36.73
CA TRP A 9 11.74 10.74 35.93
C TRP A 9 12.15 10.50 34.47
N ILE A 10 13.18 9.68 34.21
CA ILE A 10 13.60 9.31 32.85
C ILE A 10 12.53 8.45 32.15
N CYS A 11 11.90 7.51 32.86
CA CYS A 11 10.78 6.74 32.34
C CYS A 11 9.57 7.63 32.00
N ALA A 12 9.25 8.63 32.82
CA ALA A 12 8.16 9.56 32.54
C ALA A 12 8.43 10.43 31.29
N ILE A 13 9.67 10.90 31.11
CA ILE A 13 10.06 11.73 29.94
C ILE A 13 10.02 10.89 28.66
N THR A 14 10.53 9.66 28.68
CA THR A 14 10.49 8.76 27.51
C THR A 14 9.05 8.39 27.11
N LEU A 15 8.15 8.21 28.08
CA LEU A 15 6.73 7.93 27.81
C LEU A 15 5.98 9.15 27.25
N HIS A 16 6.40 10.37 27.60
CA HIS A 16 5.81 11.61 27.09
C HIS A 16 6.20 11.88 25.62
N SER A 17 7.46 11.66 25.26
CA SER A 17 7.95 11.90 23.88
C SER A 17 7.39 10.93 22.85
N ALA A 18 7.13 9.67 23.22
CA ALA A 18 6.51 8.71 22.33
C ALA A 18 5.02 9.03 22.06
N ARG A 19 4.34 9.68 23.01
CA ARG A 19 2.91 9.98 22.92
C ARG A 19 2.62 11.24 22.10
N SER A 20 3.52 12.21 22.06
CA SER A 20 3.28 13.47 21.32
C SER A 20 3.38 13.29 19.81
N GLN A 21 4.31 12.47 19.32
CA GLN A 21 4.46 12.26 17.87
C GLN A 21 3.30 11.44 17.29
N SER A 22 2.79 10.44 18.02
CA SER A 22 1.69 9.62 17.52
C SER A 22 0.37 10.38 17.45
N SER A 23 0.09 11.27 18.43
CA SER A 23 -1.14 12.06 18.42
C SER A 23 -1.22 13.04 17.25
N ASP A 24 -0.08 13.60 16.84
CA ASP A 24 -0.02 14.57 15.75
C ASP A 24 -0.20 13.87 14.39
N GLN A 25 0.44 12.71 14.20
CA GLN A 25 0.26 11.88 12.99
C GLN A 25 -1.18 11.44 12.79
N ASP A 26 -1.83 10.94 13.86
CA ASP A 26 -3.24 10.51 13.80
C ASP A 26 -4.16 11.68 13.37
N GLY A 27 -3.89 12.89 13.87
CA GLY A 27 -4.62 14.10 13.50
C GLY A 27 -4.47 14.44 12.02
N TRP A 28 -3.25 14.40 11.50
CA TRP A 28 -2.98 14.68 10.09
C TRP A 28 -3.58 13.62 9.14
N ILE A 29 -3.53 12.34 9.52
CA ILE A 29 -4.17 11.26 8.73
C ILE A 29 -5.69 11.45 8.70
N ARG A 30 -6.32 11.86 9.80
CA ARG A 30 -7.77 12.14 9.85
C ARG A 30 -8.14 13.29 8.91
N GLU A 31 -7.44 14.42 8.99
CA GLU A 31 -7.67 15.57 8.11
C GLU A 31 -7.47 15.19 6.63
N ALA A 32 -6.38 14.47 6.34
CA ALA A 32 -6.08 13.94 5.01
C ALA A 32 -7.21 13.05 4.46
N LEU A 33 -7.78 12.19 5.31
CA LEU A 33 -8.87 11.29 4.95
C LEU A 33 -10.19 12.03 4.73
N ASP A 34 -10.48 13.04 5.55
CA ASP A 34 -11.66 13.90 5.37
C ASP A 34 -11.59 14.65 4.04
N LEU A 35 -10.43 15.22 3.70
CA LEU A 35 -10.19 15.84 2.40
C LEU A 35 -10.30 14.85 1.23
N TYR A 36 -9.83 13.60 1.43
CA TYR A 36 -9.97 12.55 0.43
C TYR A 36 -11.44 12.20 0.18
N ASN A 37 -12.23 12.02 1.24
CA ASN A 37 -13.64 11.64 1.14
C ASN A 37 -14.56 12.76 0.65
N GLN A 38 -14.16 14.03 0.79
CA GLN A 38 -14.90 15.18 0.23
C GLN A 38 -14.79 15.29 -1.30
N LYS A 39 -13.82 14.63 -1.93
CA LYS A 39 -13.69 14.61 -3.40
C LYS A 39 -14.87 13.86 -4.02
N ASP A 40 -15.36 14.35 -5.15
CA ASP A 40 -16.46 13.72 -5.92
C ASP A 40 -15.95 12.57 -6.82
N ASP A 41 -15.08 11.71 -6.24
CA ASP A 41 -14.51 10.54 -6.89
C ASP A 41 -15.06 9.25 -6.25
N GLY A 42 -16.24 8.84 -6.70
CA GLY A 42 -16.89 7.60 -6.24
C GLY A 42 -17.92 7.83 -5.14
N GLU A 43 -18.64 6.76 -4.81
CA GLU A 43 -19.88 6.82 -4.02
C GLU A 43 -19.65 6.52 -2.53
N PHE A 44 -18.68 5.64 -2.25
CA PHE A 44 -18.39 5.13 -0.91
C PHE A 44 -17.26 5.90 -0.22
N CYS A 45 -17.34 5.98 1.10
CA CYS A 45 -16.28 6.52 1.93
C CYS A 45 -15.10 5.54 2.02
N PHE A 46 -13.93 6.08 2.33
CA PHE A 46 -12.73 5.33 2.70
C PHE A 46 -12.40 5.57 4.17
N LYS A 47 -11.89 4.54 4.83
CA LYS A 47 -11.45 4.57 6.23
C LYS A 47 -9.99 4.15 6.35
N PHE A 48 -9.26 4.75 7.30
CA PHE A 48 -7.89 4.36 7.64
C PHE A 48 -7.83 2.87 7.99
N LEU A 49 -6.98 2.12 7.29
CA LEU A 49 -6.81 0.68 7.49
C LEU A 49 -5.60 0.37 8.39
N SER A 50 -4.43 0.91 8.03
CA SER A 50 -3.17 0.71 8.75
C SER A 50 -2.11 1.68 8.25
N ASP A 51 -0.99 1.79 8.97
CA ASP A 51 0.20 2.47 8.47
C ASP A 51 0.75 1.74 7.23
N LEU A 52 1.39 2.50 6.34
CA LEU A 52 2.12 1.95 5.21
C LEU A 52 3.51 1.47 5.70
N PRO A 53 3.94 0.24 5.40
CA PRO A 53 5.27 -0.23 5.78
C PRO A 53 6.38 0.66 5.22
N ASP A 54 7.37 1.02 6.05
CA ASP A 54 8.51 1.88 5.68
C ASP A 54 9.24 1.42 4.41
N ALA A 55 9.34 0.10 4.19
CA ALA A 55 9.95 -0.47 2.99
C ALA A 55 9.27 -0.07 1.66
N LEU A 56 8.04 0.45 1.72
CA LEU A 56 7.31 0.99 0.56
C LEU A 56 7.43 2.50 0.43
N LEU A 57 7.95 3.19 1.45
CA LEU A 57 8.16 4.64 1.47
C LEU A 57 9.53 5.06 0.91
N GLU A 58 10.51 4.15 0.86
CA GLU A 58 11.88 4.44 0.41
C GLU A 58 12.02 4.92 -1.05
N GLU A 59 10.97 4.84 -1.88
CA GLU A 59 10.99 5.41 -3.25
C GLU A 59 10.64 6.91 -3.31
N GLU A 60 9.95 7.47 -2.31
CA GLU A 60 9.70 8.91 -2.22
C GLU A 60 10.74 9.50 -1.27
N GLY A 61 11.80 10.08 -1.82
CA GLY A 61 12.99 10.56 -1.09
C GLY A 61 12.79 11.69 -0.07
N ASP A 62 11.58 11.87 0.49
CA ASP A 62 11.28 12.82 1.55
C ASP A 62 11.08 12.09 2.89
N SER A 63 12.07 12.21 3.76
CA SER A 63 12.07 11.67 5.14
C SER A 63 10.99 12.25 6.07
N GLN A 64 10.04 13.01 5.54
CA GLN A 64 9.01 13.74 6.30
C GLN A 64 7.58 13.39 5.84
N SER A 65 7.42 12.47 4.88
CA SER A 65 6.10 12.04 4.43
C SER A 65 5.49 10.97 5.34
N ILE A 66 4.16 10.98 5.47
CA ILE A 66 3.42 9.96 6.24
C ILE A 66 2.69 9.04 5.26
N GLY A 67 3.04 7.75 5.31
CA GLY A 67 2.41 6.72 4.52
C GLY A 67 1.33 5.98 5.29
N PHE A 68 0.16 5.80 4.68
CA PHE A 68 -0.93 5.03 5.27
C PHE A 68 -1.77 4.31 4.21
N LEU A 69 -2.51 3.30 4.64
CA LEU A 69 -3.47 2.57 3.83
C LEU A 69 -4.89 2.99 4.19
N ILE A 70 -5.74 3.10 3.18
CA ILE A 70 -7.18 3.31 3.34
C ILE A 70 -7.94 2.19 2.64
N LYS A 71 -9.12 1.84 3.16
CA LYS A 71 -10.02 0.84 2.56
C LYS A 71 -11.44 1.40 2.42
N GLU A 72 -12.07 1.08 1.28
CA GLU A 72 -13.47 1.39 1.00
C GLU A 72 -14.41 0.79 2.05
N THR A 73 -15.42 1.55 2.45
CA THR A 73 -16.45 1.17 3.43
C THR A 73 -17.80 0.95 2.75
N ASP A 74 -18.77 0.46 3.51
CA ASP A 74 -20.16 0.35 3.04
C ASP A 74 -20.97 1.65 3.18
N CYS A 75 -20.38 2.69 3.78
CA CYS A 75 -21.02 4.00 3.94
C CYS A 75 -20.93 4.83 2.67
N LEU A 76 -22.04 5.47 2.31
CA LEU A 76 -22.09 6.42 1.20
C LEU A 76 -21.59 7.80 1.65
N LYS A 77 -20.85 8.49 0.78
CA LYS A 77 -20.39 9.87 1.03
C LYS A 77 -21.55 10.84 1.29
N SER A 78 -22.72 10.60 0.68
CA SER A 78 -23.91 11.44 0.78
C SER A 78 -24.60 11.39 2.15
N GLU A 79 -24.34 10.37 2.98
CA GLU A 79 -25.07 10.16 4.23
C GLU A 79 -24.47 10.91 5.42
N GLY A 80 -23.28 11.51 5.26
CA GLY A 80 -22.63 12.32 6.31
C GLY A 80 -22.38 11.54 7.62
N GLN A 81 -22.21 10.22 7.53
CA GLN A 81 -21.99 9.34 8.67
C GLN A 81 -20.58 9.50 9.27
N ASP A 82 -20.48 9.22 10.58
CA ASP A 82 -19.21 9.09 11.28
C ASP A 82 -18.44 7.88 10.74
N LEU A 83 -17.28 8.12 10.12
CA LEU A 83 -16.42 7.09 9.54
C LEU A 83 -16.01 6.01 10.55
N GLU A 84 -15.97 6.33 11.83
CA GLU A 84 -15.63 5.34 12.87
C GLU A 84 -16.69 4.24 12.99
N GLN A 85 -17.95 4.53 12.65
CA GLN A 85 -19.08 3.58 12.67
C GLN A 85 -19.22 2.79 11.37
N CYS A 86 -18.49 3.17 10.33
CA CYS A 86 -18.52 2.50 9.03
C CYS A 86 -17.68 1.22 9.05
N ASP A 87 -18.33 0.11 8.71
CA ASP A 87 -17.67 -1.15 8.46
C ASP A 87 -16.93 -1.12 7.11
N TYR A 88 -15.81 -1.84 7.05
CA TYR A 88 -15.11 -2.04 5.79
C TYR A 88 -15.93 -2.93 4.88
N LYS A 89 -16.04 -2.52 3.62
CA LYS A 89 -16.59 -3.36 2.57
C LYS A 89 -15.69 -4.58 2.37
N GLU A 90 -16.28 -5.76 2.29
CA GLU A 90 -15.53 -7.03 2.23
C GLU A 90 -14.52 -7.01 1.07
N ASP A 91 -15.03 -6.79 -0.15
CA ASP A 91 -14.26 -6.63 -1.39
C ASP A 91 -13.86 -5.16 -1.69
N GLY A 92 -13.85 -4.32 -0.65
CA GLY A 92 -13.54 -2.90 -0.78
C GLY A 92 -12.14 -2.64 -1.31
N GLU A 93 -11.99 -1.62 -2.16
CA GLU A 93 -10.69 -1.23 -2.69
C GLU A 93 -9.76 -0.76 -1.57
N VAL A 94 -8.50 -1.21 -1.60
CA VAL A 94 -7.42 -0.69 -0.75
C VAL A 94 -6.56 0.28 -1.54
N LYS A 95 -6.24 1.42 -0.96
CA LYS A 95 -5.33 2.41 -1.55
C LYS A 95 -4.18 2.70 -0.60
N ALA A 96 -2.99 2.90 -1.16
CA ALA A 96 -1.84 3.45 -0.45
C ALA A 96 -1.85 4.97 -0.64
N CYS A 97 -1.75 5.70 0.45
CA CYS A 97 -1.72 7.15 0.47
C CYS A 97 -0.41 7.64 1.08
N VAL A 98 0.06 8.76 0.55
CA VAL A 98 1.17 9.52 1.13
C VAL A 98 0.71 10.95 1.36
N LEU A 99 0.94 11.43 2.57
CA LEU A 99 0.81 12.83 2.95
C LEU A 99 2.21 13.47 2.92
N SER A 100 2.40 14.44 2.04
CA SER A 100 3.64 15.23 1.96
C SER A 100 3.57 16.49 2.83
N ALA A 101 4.72 17.14 3.06
CA ALA A 101 4.82 18.38 3.83
C ALA A 101 4.04 19.57 3.23
N GLU A 102 3.63 19.45 1.96
CA GLU A 102 2.79 20.42 1.25
C GLU A 102 1.28 20.20 1.52
N GLU A 103 0.94 19.32 2.47
CA GLU A 103 -0.43 18.92 2.85
C GLU A 103 -1.23 18.26 1.69
N GLU A 104 -0.57 17.88 0.61
CA GLU A 104 -1.21 17.19 -0.50
C GLU A 104 -1.28 15.68 -0.24
N VAL A 105 -2.50 15.14 -0.20
CA VAL A 105 -2.74 13.70 -0.07
C VAL A 105 -2.80 13.06 -1.46
N LYS A 106 -1.83 12.20 -1.75
CA LYS A 106 -1.78 11.39 -2.98
C LYS A 106 -2.07 9.94 -2.65
N CYS A 107 -3.10 9.38 -3.29
CA CYS A 107 -3.50 7.99 -3.09
C CYS A 107 -3.44 7.20 -4.39
N VAL A 108 -2.91 5.98 -4.31
CA VAL A 108 -2.80 5.04 -5.42
C VAL A 108 -3.51 3.74 -5.06
N SER A 109 -4.41 3.30 -5.94
CA SER A 109 -5.09 2.02 -5.80
C SER A 109 -4.12 0.84 -5.78
N LEU A 110 -4.16 0.05 -4.70
CA LEU A 110 -3.52 -1.25 -4.60
C LEU A 110 -4.43 -2.29 -5.25
N SER A 111 -4.64 -2.17 -6.57
CA SER A 111 -5.39 -3.18 -7.30
C SER A 111 -4.64 -4.51 -7.25
N GLU A 112 -5.15 -5.47 -6.48
CA GLU A 112 -4.63 -6.85 -6.46
C GLU A 112 -4.77 -7.57 -7.82
N LYS A 113 -5.49 -7.02 -8.80
CA LYS A 113 -5.80 -7.72 -10.05
C LYS A 113 -5.82 -6.77 -11.26
N ARG A 114 -4.66 -6.53 -11.92
CA ARG A 114 -4.59 -6.45 -13.42
C ARG A 114 -3.23 -6.30 -14.10
N ARG A 115 -2.12 -5.92 -13.44
CA ARG A 115 -0.83 -5.76 -14.16
C ARG A 115 -0.13 -7.08 -14.53
N THR A 116 -0.46 -8.19 -13.87
CA THR A 116 0.25 -9.47 -14.06
C THR A 116 -0.28 -10.34 -15.21
N ARG A 117 -1.54 -10.24 -15.65
CA ARG A 117 -2.05 -11.10 -16.75
C ARG A 117 -1.38 -10.81 -18.10
N ARG A 118 -1.15 -9.54 -18.47
CA ARG A 118 -0.52 -9.21 -19.77
C ARG A 118 0.96 -9.59 -19.79
N ALA A 119 1.68 -9.34 -18.69
CA ALA A 119 3.09 -9.71 -18.55
C ALA A 119 3.27 -11.25 -18.53
N ILE A 120 2.46 -11.96 -17.75
CA ILE A 120 2.51 -13.44 -17.67
C ILE A 120 2.12 -14.06 -19.01
N LYS A 121 1.10 -13.55 -19.72
CA LYS A 121 0.74 -14.07 -21.05
C LYS A 121 1.88 -13.88 -22.06
N LYS A 122 2.54 -12.71 -22.05
CA LYS A 122 3.71 -12.44 -22.91
C LYS A 122 4.89 -13.36 -22.55
N LEU A 123 5.17 -13.57 -21.26
CA LEU A 123 6.25 -14.45 -20.81
C LEU A 123 5.97 -15.92 -21.19
N LYS A 124 4.74 -16.40 -20.96
CA LYS A 124 4.34 -17.78 -21.27
C LYS A 124 4.46 -18.08 -22.78
N THR A 125 4.02 -17.17 -23.65
CA THR A 125 4.18 -17.33 -25.11
C THR A 125 5.66 -17.29 -25.53
N LYS A 126 6.47 -16.41 -24.92
CA LYS A 126 7.91 -16.30 -25.24
C LYS A 126 8.68 -17.56 -24.83
N VAL A 127 8.38 -18.12 -23.66
CA VAL A 127 8.96 -19.37 -23.17
C VAL A 127 8.55 -20.56 -24.04
N LEU A 128 7.27 -20.69 -24.37
CA LEU A 128 6.75 -21.74 -25.26
C LEU A 128 7.43 -21.71 -26.65
N ASN A 129 7.55 -20.53 -27.26
CA ASN A 129 8.21 -20.40 -28.56
C ASN A 129 9.69 -20.75 -28.50
N LYS A 130 10.39 -20.37 -27.42
CA LYS A 130 11.82 -20.68 -27.24
C LYS A 130 12.07 -22.18 -27.03
N LEU A 131 11.18 -22.86 -26.29
CA LEU A 131 11.23 -24.31 -26.12
C LEU A 131 10.95 -25.05 -27.43
N LYS A 132 9.96 -24.60 -28.21
CA LYS A 132 9.63 -25.17 -29.52
C LYS A 132 10.82 -25.08 -30.50
N GLN A 133 11.51 -23.94 -30.55
CA GLN A 133 12.70 -23.77 -31.38
C GLN A 133 13.83 -24.72 -30.97
N LYS A 134 14.06 -24.90 -29.66
CA LYS A 134 15.10 -25.83 -29.18
C LYS A 134 14.76 -27.29 -29.49
N LEU A 135 13.51 -27.71 -29.34
CA LEU A 135 13.08 -29.06 -29.72
C LEU A 135 13.21 -29.32 -31.23
N GLN A 136 12.91 -28.32 -32.05
CA GLN A 136 13.10 -28.42 -33.51
C GLN A 136 14.59 -28.57 -33.89
N ALA A 137 15.49 -27.84 -33.21
CA ALA A 137 16.93 -27.94 -33.43
C ALA A 137 17.48 -29.34 -33.05
N VAL A 138 17.00 -29.90 -31.94
CA VAL A 138 17.37 -31.27 -31.51
C VAL A 138 16.79 -32.33 -32.47
N GLY A 139 15.55 -32.17 -32.93
CA GLY A 139 14.93 -33.09 -33.89
C GLY A 139 15.68 -33.17 -35.23
N ASN A 140 16.17 -32.04 -35.73
CA ASN A 140 17.01 -32.00 -36.95
C ASN A 140 18.36 -32.71 -36.76
N LEU A 141 18.94 -32.64 -35.55
CA LEU A 141 20.22 -33.28 -35.23
C LEU A 141 20.08 -34.81 -35.12
N ILE A 142 19.00 -35.28 -34.50
CA ILE A 142 18.68 -36.72 -34.40
C ILE A 142 18.31 -37.29 -35.77
N GLY A 143 17.56 -36.55 -36.60
CA GLY A 143 17.21 -36.97 -37.96
C GLY A 143 18.41 -37.16 -38.88
N SER A 144 19.50 -36.44 -38.63
CA SER A 144 20.75 -36.56 -39.40
C SER A 144 21.64 -37.73 -38.96
N VAL A 145 21.45 -38.26 -37.73
CA VAL A 145 22.18 -39.43 -37.21
C VAL A 145 21.48 -40.75 -37.58
N ILE A 146 20.16 -40.75 -37.79
CA ILE A 146 19.40 -41.96 -38.17
C ILE A 146 19.51 -42.26 -39.69
N LYS A 147 20.05 -41.33 -40.49
CA LYS A 147 20.16 -41.45 -41.96
C LYS A 147 21.61 -41.58 -42.46
N ALA A 148 22.56 -41.86 -41.58
CA ALA A 148 23.95 -42.21 -41.89
C ALA A 148 24.17 -43.71 -41.71
#